data_AF-A0A927KJR0-F1
#
_entry.id   AF-A0A927KJR0-F1
#
_cell.length_a   1.000
_cell.length_b   1.000
_cell.length_c   1.000
_cell.angle_alpha   90.00
_cell.angle_beta   90.00
_cell.angle_gamma   90.00
#
_symmetry.space_group_name_H-M   'P 1'
#
loop_
_entity.id
_entity.type
_entity.pdbx_description
1 polymer ?
#
loop_
_entity_poly.entity_id
_entity_poly.type
_entity_poly.pdbx_seq_one_letter_code
_entity_poly.pdbx_strand_id
1 'polypeptide(L)'
;MSPDHAQQRASLQKLFFTGLLTLLPIWLTWVVVKFVFVMLSSISTPWVGPLSERIAQGFPDALGWVSALWVQNTIAMLATVLVIVGVGLLTRRVIGQRLLGWFEAVIARVPLANIIYTSARKLLDILQTKPGSTQRVVLIDFPHRDMKSIGLVTRVLREEGSGRELAAVYVPTTPNPTSGYLEIVPVELLTPTDWTVDQAMSFIISGGAVAPETMPFTRAGDRV
;
A
#
# COMPACT_ATOMS: atom_id res chain seq x y z
N MET A 1 -13.14 60.72 3.83
CA MET A 1 -12.68 59.55 4.60
C MET A 1 -12.67 58.37 3.63
N SER A 2 -11.58 58.19 2.91
CA SER A 2 -11.40 57.14 1.90
C SER A 2 -10.74 55.93 2.59
N PRO A 3 -11.24 54.70 2.43
CA PRO A 3 -10.58 53.53 2.97
C PRO A 3 -9.37 53.18 2.10
N ASP A 4 -8.19 53.18 2.72
CA ASP A 4 -6.93 52.78 2.12
C ASP A 4 -6.92 51.25 2.02
N HIS A 5 -7.21 50.71 0.83
CA HIS A 5 -7.04 49.29 0.53
C HIS A 5 -5.55 49.00 0.37
N ALA A 6 -4.85 48.85 1.49
CA ALA A 6 -3.48 48.34 1.51
C ALA A 6 -3.47 46.89 1.00
N GLN A 7 -3.18 46.73 -0.30
CA GLN A 7 -2.84 45.45 -0.92
C GLN A 7 -1.71 44.81 -0.12
N GLN A 8 -2.07 43.82 0.69
CA GLN A 8 -1.14 42.99 1.44
C GLN A 8 -0.33 42.16 0.43
N ARG A 9 0.77 42.72 -0.10
CA ARG A 9 1.68 42.03 -1.03
C ARG A 9 2.05 40.69 -0.40
N ALA A 10 1.61 39.59 -1.00
CA ALA A 10 1.97 38.26 -0.53
C ALA A 10 3.50 38.20 -0.47
N SER A 11 4.06 37.96 0.73
CA SER A 11 5.49 37.79 0.91
C SER A 11 6.00 36.77 -0.11
N LEU A 12 7.12 37.06 -0.79
CA LEU A 12 7.75 36.15 -1.76
C LEU A 12 7.93 34.73 -1.17
N GLN A 13 8.14 34.65 0.15
CA GLN A 13 8.18 33.39 0.89
C GLN A 13 6.84 32.63 0.81
N LYS A 14 5.70 33.29 1.02
CA LYS A 14 4.37 32.67 0.90
C LYS A 14 4.13 32.16 -0.52
N LEU A 15 4.48 32.95 -1.54
CA LEU A 15 4.36 32.53 -2.94
C LEU A 15 5.25 31.33 -3.25
N PHE A 16 6.49 31.32 -2.75
CA PHE A 16 7.40 30.19 -2.89
C PHE A 16 6.88 28.92 -2.21
N PHE A 17 6.44 28.99 -0.95
CA PHE A 17 5.88 27.84 -0.22
C PHE A 17 4.60 27.31 -0.85
N THR A 18 3.69 28.19 -1.30
CA THR A 18 2.48 27.78 -2.02
C THR A 18 2.80 27.10 -3.35
N GLY A 19 3.77 27.65 -4.11
CA GLY A 19 4.25 27.03 -5.34
C GLY A 19 4.88 25.66 -5.10
N LEU A 20 5.72 25.55 -4.07
CA LEU A 20 6.36 24.30 -3.66
C LEU A 20 5.35 23.25 -3.24
N LEU A 21 4.38 23.59 -2.37
CA LEU A 21 3.33 22.68 -1.92
C LEU A 21 2.45 22.21 -3.09
N THR A 22 2.16 23.10 -4.04
CA THR A 22 1.37 22.75 -5.24
C THR A 22 2.12 21.77 -6.16
N LEU A 23 3.43 21.93 -6.30
CA LEU A 23 4.25 21.06 -7.17
C LEU A 23 4.66 19.74 -6.50
N LEU A 24 4.64 19.68 -5.17
CA LEU A 24 5.11 18.52 -4.38
C LEU A 24 4.41 17.20 -4.76
N PRO A 25 3.07 17.11 -4.95
CA PRO A 25 2.42 15.87 -5.35
C PRO A 25 2.84 15.37 -6.73
N ILE A 26 3.01 16.28 -7.69
CA ILE A 26 3.44 15.94 -9.06
C ILE A 26 4.88 15.42 -9.03
N TRP A 27 5.77 16.13 -8.33
CA TRP A 27 7.15 15.73 -8.16
C TRP A 27 7.27 14.36 -7.45
N LEU A 28 6.49 14.15 -6.38
CA LEU A 28 6.47 12.88 -5.65
C LEU A 28 6.01 11.72 -6.54
N THR A 29 4.95 11.92 -7.33
CA THR A 29 4.46 10.91 -8.28
C THR A 29 5.55 10.53 -9.28
N TRP A 30 6.25 11.53 -9.85
CA TRP A 30 7.35 11.30 -10.77
C TRP A 30 8.52 10.52 -10.12
N VAL A 31 8.88 10.83 -8.88
CA VAL A 31 9.93 10.11 -8.12
C VAL A 31 9.56 8.64 -7.91
N VAL A 32 8.31 8.36 -7.50
CA VAL A 32 7.85 6.97 -7.27
C VAL A 32 7.85 6.18 -8.57
N VAL A 33 7.32 6.74 -9.67
CA VAL A 33 7.32 6.09 -10.98
C VAL A 33 8.75 5.81 -11.45
N LYS A 34 9.65 6.80 -11.34
CA LYS A 34 11.06 6.64 -11.68
C LYS A 34 11.73 5.57 -10.81
N PHE A 35 11.46 5.55 -9.51
CA PHE A 35 12.02 4.57 -8.59
C PHE A 35 11.63 3.14 -8.99
N VAL A 36 10.33 2.91 -9.23
CA VAL A 36 9.82 1.60 -9.68
C VAL A 36 10.45 1.23 -11.03
N PHE A 37 10.49 2.17 -11.97
CA PHE A 37 11.06 1.94 -13.30
C PHE A 37 12.54 1.55 -13.23
N VAL A 38 13.34 2.27 -12.45
CA VAL A 38 14.78 1.99 -12.26
C VAL A 38 15.00 0.67 -11.54
N MET A 39 14.18 0.33 -10.54
CA MET A 39 14.25 -0.98 -9.88
C MET A 39 14.00 -2.13 -10.87
N LEU A 40 12.94 -2.02 -11.69
CA LEU A 40 12.57 -3.05 -12.66
C LEU A 40 13.60 -3.15 -13.79
N SER A 41 14.08 -2.01 -14.30
CA SER A 41 15.10 -1.99 -15.35
C SER A 41 16.40 -2.59 -14.82
N SER A 42 16.86 -2.23 -13.62
CA SER A 42 18.11 -2.73 -13.02
C SER A 42 18.14 -4.25 -12.82
N ILE A 43 17.00 -4.87 -12.54
CA ILE A 43 16.88 -6.34 -12.46
C ILE A 43 17.00 -6.97 -13.86
N SER A 44 16.52 -6.27 -14.88
CA SER A 44 16.47 -6.74 -16.27
C SER A 44 17.77 -6.47 -17.05
N THR A 45 18.50 -5.40 -16.76
CA THR A 45 19.72 -4.97 -17.49
C THR A 45 20.79 -6.07 -17.62
N PRO A 46 21.09 -6.89 -16.59
CA PRO A 46 22.10 -7.95 -16.70
C PRO A 46 21.75 -9.06 -17.69
N TRP A 47 20.46 -9.24 -17.98
CA TRP A 47 19.94 -10.27 -18.89
C TRP A 47 19.64 -9.70 -20.29
N VAL A 48 19.12 -8.48 -20.34
CA VAL A 48 18.73 -7.80 -21.58
C VAL A 48 19.94 -7.19 -22.30
N GLY A 49 20.95 -6.69 -21.58
CA GLY A 49 22.17 -6.09 -22.17
C GLY A 49 22.94 -7.03 -23.10
N PRO A 50 23.32 -8.25 -22.65
CA PRO A 50 24.03 -9.20 -23.51
C PRO A 50 23.16 -9.74 -24.66
N LEU A 51 21.84 -9.79 -24.47
CA LEU A 51 20.89 -10.27 -25.49
C LEU A 51 20.66 -9.19 -26.57
N SER A 52 20.55 -7.92 -26.18
CA SER A 52 20.39 -6.80 -27.12
C SER A 52 21.67 -6.56 -27.93
N GLU A 53 22.86 -6.70 -27.34
CA GLU A 53 24.13 -6.62 -28.06
C GLU A 53 24.29 -7.76 -29.07
N ARG A 54 23.89 -8.99 -28.74
CA ARG A 54 23.92 -10.14 -29.67
C ARG A 54 22.92 -9.99 -30.82
N ILE A 55 21.76 -9.41 -30.58
CA ILE A 55 20.74 -9.15 -31.62
C ILE A 55 21.19 -7.97 -32.51
N ALA A 56 21.79 -6.92 -31.95
CA ALA A 56 22.29 -5.76 -32.68
C ALA A 56 23.45 -6.12 -33.64
N GLN A 57 24.28 -7.10 -33.29
CA GLN A 57 25.34 -7.60 -34.17
C GLN A 57 24.82 -8.49 -35.31
N GLY A 58 23.59 -9.01 -35.22
CA GLY A 58 23.00 -9.92 -36.21
C GLY A 58 22.28 -9.21 -37.37
N PHE A 59 21.77 -7.99 -37.19
CA PHE A 59 20.97 -7.27 -38.19
C PHE A 59 21.18 -5.74 -38.13
N PRO A 60 22.28 -5.21 -38.72
CA PRO A 60 22.69 -3.81 -38.56
C PRO A 60 21.75 -2.78 -39.21
N ASP A 61 21.16 -3.10 -40.38
CA ASP A 61 20.48 -2.10 -41.21
C ASP A 61 18.96 -1.96 -40.98
N ALA A 62 18.32 -2.91 -40.27
CA ALA A 62 16.86 -2.91 -40.05
C ALA A 62 16.42 -2.48 -38.63
N LEU A 63 17.31 -2.57 -37.63
CA LEU A 63 16.99 -2.44 -36.20
C LEU A 63 17.80 -1.34 -35.48
N GLY A 64 18.43 -0.41 -36.21
CA GLY A 64 19.16 0.72 -35.62
C GLY A 64 18.33 1.64 -34.71
N TRP A 65 17.00 1.61 -34.82
CA TRP A 65 16.06 2.31 -33.93
C TRP A 65 15.82 1.57 -32.60
N VAL A 66 16.16 0.27 -32.52
CA VAL A 66 16.02 -0.55 -31.30
C VAL A 66 17.18 -0.31 -30.31
N SER A 67 18.29 0.25 -30.77
CA SER A 67 19.37 0.72 -29.89
C SER A 67 19.04 2.04 -29.19
N ALA A 68 17.97 2.73 -29.60
CA ALA A 68 17.52 3.94 -28.93
C ALA A 68 17.07 3.60 -27.50
N LEU A 69 17.59 4.36 -26.54
CA LEU A 69 17.41 4.10 -25.10
C LEU A 69 15.93 3.99 -24.68
N TRP A 70 15.04 4.75 -25.34
CA TRP A 70 13.59 4.70 -25.07
C TRP A 70 12.92 3.41 -25.56
N VAL A 71 13.42 2.80 -26.65
CA VAL A 71 12.91 1.52 -27.18
C VAL A 71 13.34 0.38 -26.27
N GLN A 72 14.60 0.35 -25.85
CA GLN A 72 15.11 -0.65 -24.90
C GLN A 72 14.33 -0.62 -23.57
N ASN A 73 14.10 0.58 -23.04
CA ASN A 73 13.30 0.80 -21.84
C ASN A 73 11.87 0.27 -21.99
N THR A 74 11.25 0.48 -23.15
CA THR A 74 9.89 0.02 -23.44
C THR A 74 9.83 -1.50 -23.58
N ILE A 75 10.81 -2.11 -24.26
CA ILE A 75 10.93 -3.57 -24.40
C ILE A 75 11.17 -4.22 -23.04
N ALA A 76 12.05 -3.65 -22.21
CA ALA A 76 12.33 -4.14 -20.86
C ALA A 76 11.07 -4.08 -19.97
N MET A 77 10.28 -3.01 -20.08
CA MET A 77 9.00 -2.89 -19.37
C MET A 77 8.00 -3.96 -19.82
N LEU A 78 7.80 -4.12 -21.13
CA LEU A 78 6.90 -5.13 -21.67
C LEU A 78 7.34 -6.55 -21.29
N ALA A 79 8.65 -6.83 -21.36
CA ALA A 79 9.21 -8.10 -20.93
C ALA A 79 8.95 -8.36 -19.44
N THR A 80 9.11 -7.34 -18.59
CA THR A 80 8.81 -7.44 -17.15
C THR A 80 7.33 -7.76 -16.91
N VAL A 81 6.43 -7.06 -17.59
CA VAL A 81 4.98 -7.32 -17.49
C VAL A 81 4.66 -8.74 -17.95
N LEU A 82 5.24 -9.19 -19.07
CA LEU A 82 5.06 -10.55 -19.57
C LEU A 82 5.59 -11.62 -18.60
N VAL A 83 6.72 -11.38 -17.95
CA VAL A 83 7.25 -12.27 -16.91
C VAL A 83 6.29 -12.32 -15.71
N ILE A 84 5.80 -11.18 -15.23
CA ILE A 84 4.84 -11.12 -14.11
C ILE A 84 3.57 -11.91 -14.45
N VAL A 85 3.00 -11.66 -15.65
CA VAL A 85 1.82 -12.39 -16.12
C VAL A 85 2.13 -13.88 -16.29
N GLY A 86 3.28 -14.22 -16.87
CA GLY A 86 3.74 -15.60 -17.07
C GLY A 86 3.89 -16.36 -15.76
N VAL A 87 4.51 -15.75 -14.74
CA VAL A 87 4.59 -16.29 -13.38
C VAL A 87 3.19 -16.49 -12.84
N GLY A 88 2.30 -15.49 -12.91
CA GLY A 88 0.92 -15.60 -12.43
C GLY A 88 0.13 -16.73 -13.08
N LEU A 89 0.30 -16.94 -14.39
CA LEU A 89 -0.30 -18.06 -15.13
C LEU A 89 0.31 -19.40 -14.73
N LEU A 90 1.62 -19.45 -14.48
CA LEU A 90 2.31 -20.66 -14.05
C LEU A 90 1.87 -21.08 -12.65
N THR A 91 1.66 -20.13 -11.73
CA THR A 91 1.17 -20.37 -10.36
C THR A 91 -0.23 -21.00 -10.34
N ARG A 92 -1.03 -20.82 -11.40
CA ARG A 92 -2.34 -21.50 -11.56
C ARG A 92 -2.20 -22.96 -11.99
N ARG A 93 -1.05 -23.36 -12.53
CA ARG A 93 -0.77 -24.75 -12.93
C ARG A 93 -0.10 -25.50 -11.78
N VAL A 94 -0.34 -26.82 -11.72
CA VAL A 94 0.23 -27.72 -10.68
C VAL A 94 1.76 -27.62 -10.59
N ILE A 95 2.45 -27.42 -11.72
CA ILE A 95 3.91 -27.26 -11.76
C ILE A 95 4.36 -25.99 -11.04
N GLY A 96 3.67 -24.87 -11.24
CA GLY A 96 3.99 -23.62 -10.55
C GLY A 96 3.74 -23.73 -9.06
N GLN A 97 2.64 -24.35 -8.64
CA GLN A 97 2.36 -24.60 -7.22
C GLN A 97 3.45 -25.46 -6.55
N ARG A 98 3.95 -26.49 -7.24
CA ARG A 98 5.07 -27.33 -6.75
C ARG A 98 6.39 -26.55 -6.64
N LEU A 99 6.71 -25.71 -7.62
CA LEU A 99 7.91 -24.87 -7.60
C LEU A 99 7.87 -23.84 -6.47
N LEU A 100 6.72 -23.18 -6.26
CA LEU A 100 6.53 -22.28 -5.13
C LEU A 100 6.71 -23.03 -3.81
N GLY A 101 6.09 -24.20 -3.63
CA GLY A 101 6.25 -24.99 -2.41
C GLY A 101 7.69 -25.42 -2.14
N TRP A 102 8.46 -25.74 -3.19
CA TRP A 102 9.90 -26.03 -3.04
C TRP A 102 10.69 -24.79 -2.59
N PHE A 103 10.41 -23.63 -3.18
CA PHE A 103 11.05 -22.37 -2.80
C PHE A 103 10.72 -21.98 -1.36
N GLU A 104 9.45 -22.13 -0.95
CA GLU A 104 9.00 -21.94 0.43
C GLU A 104 9.75 -22.89 1.39
N ALA A 105 9.95 -24.15 1.01
CA ALA A 105 10.70 -25.12 1.82
C ALA A 105 12.19 -24.77 1.95
N VAL A 106 12.79 -24.14 0.94
CA VAL A 106 14.17 -23.63 1.01
C VAL A 106 14.26 -22.45 1.98
N ILE A 107 13.34 -21.48 1.88
CA ILE A 107 13.27 -20.33 2.78
C ILE A 107 13.04 -20.77 4.23
N ALA A 108 12.21 -21.79 4.45
CA ALA A 108 11.93 -22.33 5.78
C ALA A 108 13.17 -22.83 6.52
N ARG A 109 14.25 -23.17 5.81
CA ARG A 109 15.53 -23.60 6.41
C ARG A 109 16.38 -22.45 6.94
N VAL A 110 16.04 -21.20 6.58
CA VAL A 110 16.73 -20.00 7.05
C VAL A 110 15.85 -19.30 8.08
N PRO A 111 16.16 -19.37 9.39
CA PRO A 111 15.26 -18.97 10.47
C PRO A 111 14.74 -17.54 10.34
N LEU A 112 15.60 -16.58 10.02
CA LEU A 112 15.22 -15.18 9.90
C LEU A 112 14.40 -14.89 8.63
N ALA A 113 14.78 -15.49 7.50
CA ALA A 113 14.05 -15.33 6.24
C ALA A 113 12.66 -15.96 6.30
N ASN A 114 12.52 -17.09 7.00
CA ASN A 114 11.24 -17.75 7.23
C ASN A 114 10.26 -16.84 7.99
N ILE A 115 10.70 -16.15 9.05
CA ILE A 115 9.86 -15.24 9.82
C ILE A 115 9.33 -14.10 8.94
N ILE A 116 10.19 -13.48 8.14
CA ILE A 116 9.82 -12.37 7.24
C ILE A 116 8.86 -12.86 6.15
N TYR A 117 9.21 -13.95 5.48
CA TYR A 117 8.42 -14.51 4.38
C TYR A 117 7.03 -14.95 4.83
N THR A 118 6.94 -15.69 5.94
CA THR A 118 5.66 -16.19 6.45
C THR A 118 4.77 -15.06 6.98
N SER A 119 5.35 -14.01 7.55
CA SER A 119 4.60 -12.82 8.00
C SER A 119 4.04 -12.03 6.82
N ALA A 120 4.86 -11.79 5.79
CA ALA A 120 4.41 -11.15 4.55
C ALA A 120 3.33 -11.98 3.85
N ARG A 121 3.49 -13.31 3.80
CA ARG A 121 2.50 -14.20 3.20
C ARG A 121 1.17 -14.16 3.93
N LYS A 122 1.17 -14.21 5.27
CA LYS A 122 -0.04 -14.07 6.09
C LYS A 122 -0.76 -12.75 5.85
N LEU A 123 -0.03 -11.64 5.75
CA LEU A 123 -0.62 -10.33 5.42
C LEU A 123 -1.28 -10.35 4.03
N LEU A 124 -0.60 -10.90 3.02
CA LEU A 124 -1.17 -11.04 1.68
C LEU A 124 -2.41 -11.94 1.66
N ASP A 125 -2.40 -13.05 2.39
CA ASP A 125 -3.55 -13.96 2.50
C ASP A 125 -4.75 -13.25 3.18
N ILE A 126 -4.51 -12.42 4.21
CA ILE A 126 -5.55 -11.58 4.83
C ILE A 126 -6.12 -10.55 3.85
N LEU A 127 -5.27 -9.97 2.98
CA LEU A 127 -5.72 -9.02 1.96
C LEU A 127 -6.52 -9.70 0.84
N GLN A 128 -6.20 -10.94 0.50
CA GLN A 128 -6.85 -11.73 -0.55
C GLN A 128 -8.13 -12.44 -0.10
N THR A 129 -8.29 -12.69 1.20
CA THR A 129 -9.50 -13.33 1.73
C THR A 129 -10.69 -12.36 1.57
N LYS A 130 -11.67 -12.75 0.74
CA LYS A 130 -12.93 -12.00 0.58
C LYS A 130 -13.64 -11.94 1.95
N PRO A 131 -14.11 -10.77 2.42
CA PRO A 131 -14.63 -10.64 3.78
C PRO A 131 -15.94 -11.42 3.94
N GLY A 132 -15.99 -12.30 4.93
CA GLY A 132 -17.27 -12.68 5.54
C GLY A 132 -17.75 -11.50 6.38
N SER A 133 -18.81 -10.84 5.92
CA SER A 133 -19.81 -9.97 6.58
C SER A 133 -19.50 -9.08 7.81
N THR A 134 -18.28 -8.98 8.33
CA THR A 134 -17.94 -8.10 9.46
C THR A 134 -17.28 -6.83 8.92
N GLN A 135 -17.84 -5.67 9.30
CA GLN A 135 -17.35 -4.34 8.91
C GLN A 135 -15.84 -4.23 9.11
N ARG A 136 -15.11 -3.97 8.02
CA ARG A 136 -13.64 -4.01 7.99
C ARG A 136 -13.01 -2.79 8.68
N VAL A 137 -13.73 -1.67 8.74
CA VAL A 137 -13.29 -0.41 9.36
C VAL A 137 -14.14 -0.15 10.61
N VAL A 138 -13.48 0.14 11.73
CA VAL A 138 -14.11 0.44 13.01
C VAL A 138 -13.40 1.62 13.66
N LEU A 139 -14.05 2.25 14.63
CA LEU A 139 -13.43 3.22 15.54
C LEU A 139 -13.28 2.56 16.92
N ILE A 140 -12.10 2.72 17.52
CA ILE A 140 -11.81 2.27 18.88
C ILE A 140 -11.52 3.45 19.79
N ASP A 141 -11.77 3.30 21.08
CA ASP A 141 -11.36 4.29 22.07
C ASP A 141 -9.87 4.19 22.35
N PHE A 142 -9.11 5.20 21.94
CA PHE A 142 -7.66 5.22 22.18
C PHE A 142 -7.11 6.65 22.15
N PRO A 143 -6.26 7.04 23.12
CA PRO A 143 -5.86 6.29 24.31
C PRO A 143 -6.89 6.30 25.46
N HIS A 144 -7.97 7.08 25.36
CA HIS A 144 -9.06 7.09 26.35
C HIS A 144 -10.44 7.20 25.69
N ARG A 145 -11.49 7.13 26.52
CA ARG A 145 -12.91 7.00 26.11
C ARG A 145 -13.48 8.15 25.29
N ASP A 146 -12.85 9.33 25.35
CA ASP A 146 -13.32 10.54 24.64
C ASP A 146 -12.53 10.78 23.35
N MET A 147 -11.71 9.81 22.94
CA MET A 147 -10.94 9.85 21.70
C MET A 147 -11.23 8.62 20.87
N LYS A 148 -11.21 8.75 19.54
CA LYS A 148 -11.38 7.64 18.62
C LYS A 148 -10.19 7.50 17.71
N SER A 149 -9.75 6.27 17.52
CA SER A 149 -8.77 5.89 16.50
C SER A 149 -9.43 5.00 15.46
N ILE A 150 -9.13 5.25 14.18
CA ILE A 150 -9.59 4.40 13.08
C ILE A 150 -8.77 3.12 13.10
N GLY A 151 -9.47 1.99 13.00
CA GLY A 151 -8.87 0.67 12.98
C GLY A 151 -9.50 -0.25 11.95
N LEU A 152 -8.74 -1.27 11.58
CA LEU A 152 -9.18 -2.32 10.69
C LEU A 152 -9.34 -3.62 11.46
N VAL A 153 -10.54 -4.22 11.45
CA VAL A 153 -10.74 -5.52 12.08
C VAL A 153 -10.04 -6.58 11.24
N THR A 154 -9.01 -7.20 11.81
CA THR A 154 -8.23 -8.25 11.15
C THR A 154 -8.74 -9.65 11.49
N ARG A 155 -9.26 -9.84 12.70
CA ARG A 155 -9.78 -11.12 13.20
C ARG A 155 -10.72 -10.91 14.38
N VAL A 156 -11.73 -11.77 14.49
CA VAL A 156 -12.51 -11.93 15.72
C VAL A 156 -12.03 -13.18 16.46
N LEU A 157 -11.83 -13.04 17.76
CA LEU A 157 -11.34 -14.01 18.71
C LEU A 157 -12.41 -14.22 19.78
N ARG A 158 -12.28 -15.31 20.55
CA ARG A 158 -13.07 -15.53 21.76
C ARG A 158 -12.13 -15.51 22.96
N GLU A 159 -12.50 -14.73 23.96
CA GLU A 159 -11.82 -14.69 25.25
C GLU A 159 -11.90 -16.07 25.93
N GLU A 160 -10.77 -16.52 26.46
CA GLU A 160 -10.69 -17.80 27.16
C GLU A 160 -11.44 -17.71 28.50
N GLY A 161 -12.25 -18.73 28.80
CA GLY A 161 -13.09 -18.77 30.01
C GLY A 161 -14.46 -18.07 29.85
N SER A 162 -14.49 -16.79 29.48
CA SER A 162 -15.76 -16.04 29.37
C SER A 162 -16.50 -16.31 28.04
N GLY A 163 -15.78 -16.67 26.98
CA GLY A 163 -16.31 -16.81 25.62
C GLY A 163 -16.67 -15.49 24.93
N ARG A 164 -16.36 -14.35 25.57
CA ARG A 164 -16.63 -12.99 25.04
C ARG A 164 -15.93 -12.76 23.71
N GLU A 165 -16.59 -12.10 22.76
CA GLU A 165 -15.99 -11.81 21.46
C GLU A 165 -15.02 -10.62 21.55
N LEU A 166 -13.81 -10.82 21.06
CA LEU A 166 -12.74 -9.82 21.00
C LEU A 166 -12.36 -9.59 19.54
N ALA A 167 -12.14 -8.34 19.15
CA ALA A 167 -11.63 -7.99 17.84
C ALA A 167 -10.13 -7.65 17.94
N ALA A 168 -9.35 -8.25 17.05
CA ALA A 168 -7.98 -7.82 16.76
C ALA A 168 -8.02 -6.69 15.73
N VAL A 169 -7.78 -5.46 16.19
CA VAL A 169 -7.90 -4.24 15.41
C VAL A 169 -6.51 -3.69 15.09
N TYR A 170 -6.17 -3.61 13.80
CA TYR A 170 -4.97 -2.93 13.35
C TYR A 170 -5.22 -1.42 13.27
N VAL A 171 -4.45 -0.64 14.02
CA VAL A 171 -4.53 0.83 14.09
C VAL A 171 -3.32 1.41 13.35
N PRO A 172 -3.47 1.83 12.08
CA PRO A 172 -2.36 2.41 11.32
C PRO A 172 -1.94 3.77 11.86
N THR A 173 -0.66 4.10 11.71
CA THR A 173 -0.14 5.44 12.02
C THR A 173 -0.36 6.41 10.86
N THR A 174 -0.59 7.67 11.20
CA THR A 174 -0.75 8.79 10.25
C THR A 174 0.58 9.54 10.08
N PRO A 175 0.95 10.01 8.87
CA PRO A 175 0.30 9.77 7.57
C PRO A 175 0.76 8.47 6.89
N ASN A 176 1.71 7.75 7.49
CA ASN A 176 2.30 6.55 6.91
C ASN A 176 1.66 5.27 7.49
N PRO A 177 0.71 4.61 6.77
CA PRO A 177 -0.03 3.46 7.29
C PRO A 177 0.77 2.15 7.25
N THR A 178 2.06 2.19 6.89
CA THR A 178 2.94 1.00 6.90
C THR A 178 3.31 0.54 8.30
N SER A 179 3.18 1.43 9.29
CA SER A 179 3.31 1.13 10.71
C SER A 179 1.97 1.31 11.41
N GLY A 180 1.84 0.70 12.58
CA GLY A 180 0.63 0.73 13.38
C GLY A 180 0.77 -0.07 14.66
N TYR A 181 -0.30 -0.07 15.43
CA TYR A 181 -0.43 -0.85 16.64
C TYR A 181 -1.52 -1.91 16.45
N LEU A 182 -1.43 -2.98 17.22
CA LEU A 182 -2.49 -3.98 17.31
C LEU A 182 -3.20 -3.79 18.64
N GLU A 183 -4.50 -3.54 18.58
CA GLU A 183 -5.35 -3.42 19.76
C GLU A 183 -6.32 -4.60 19.81
N ILE A 184 -6.45 -5.22 20.98
CA ILE A 184 -7.45 -6.26 21.23
C ILE A 184 -8.59 -5.61 21.99
N VAL A 185 -9.74 -5.46 21.34
CA VAL A 185 -10.87 -4.70 21.88
C VAL A 185 -12.12 -5.57 21.89
N PRO A 186 -12.88 -5.64 22.99
CA PRO A 186 -14.18 -6.29 23.00
C PRO A 186 -15.11 -5.76 21.91
N VAL A 187 -15.81 -6.65 21.20
CA VAL A 187 -16.61 -6.29 20.02
C VAL A 187 -17.67 -5.24 20.35
N GLU A 188 -18.29 -5.34 21.52
CA GLU A 188 -19.31 -4.39 22.00
C GLU A 188 -18.77 -2.99 22.32
N LEU A 189 -17.45 -2.85 22.53
CA LEU A 189 -16.81 -1.55 22.74
C LEU A 189 -16.37 -0.88 21.44
N LEU A 190 -16.47 -1.58 20.31
CA LEU A 190 -16.22 -1.00 19.00
C LEU A 190 -17.31 0.00 18.63
N THR A 191 -16.92 1.06 17.94
CA THR A 191 -17.84 1.96 17.24
C THR A 191 -17.84 1.56 15.76
N PRO A 192 -18.93 0.94 15.25
CA PRO A 192 -19.01 0.51 13.86
C PRO A 192 -19.07 1.71 12.92
N THR A 193 -18.47 1.58 11.73
CA THR A 193 -18.53 2.58 10.67
C THR A 193 -18.99 1.97 9.35
N ASP A 194 -19.54 2.81 8.49
CA ASP A 194 -19.88 2.45 7.11
C ASP A 194 -18.78 2.86 6.12
N TRP A 195 -17.58 3.19 6.64
CA TRP A 195 -16.48 3.62 5.80
C TRP A 195 -15.90 2.45 5.02
N THR A 196 -15.56 2.69 3.75
CA THR A 196 -14.72 1.77 2.99
C THR A 196 -13.29 1.81 3.50
N VAL A 197 -12.52 0.76 3.23
CA VAL A 197 -11.06 0.74 3.53
C VAL A 197 -10.35 1.89 2.83
N ASP A 198 -10.75 2.23 1.60
CA ASP A 198 -10.15 3.33 0.83
C ASP A 198 -10.43 4.70 1.47
N GLN A 199 -11.65 4.91 1.99
CA GLN A 199 -12.00 6.12 2.73
C GLN A 199 -11.18 6.24 4.02
N ALA A 200 -11.07 5.15 4.78
CA ALA A 200 -10.24 5.11 5.98
C ALA A 200 -8.77 5.42 5.66
N MET A 201 -8.19 4.76 4.65
CA MET A 201 -6.80 4.98 4.23
C MET A 201 -6.57 6.41 3.72
N SER A 202 -7.51 6.97 2.97
CA SER A 202 -7.44 8.36 2.51
C SER A 202 -7.42 9.35 3.69
N PHE A 203 -8.26 9.10 4.70
CA PHE A 203 -8.27 9.90 5.92
C PHE A 203 -6.94 9.80 6.67
N ILE A 204 -6.40 8.59 6.86
CA ILE A 204 -5.12 8.35 7.55
C ILE A 204 -3.97 9.00 6.79
N ILE A 205 -3.83 8.76 5.49
CA ILE A 205 -2.72 9.28 4.68
C ILE A 205 -2.77 10.81 4.57
N SER A 206 -3.96 11.39 4.49
CA SER A 206 -4.13 12.84 4.41
C SER A 206 -3.95 13.57 5.74
N GLY A 207 -3.73 12.86 6.84
CA GLY A 207 -3.65 13.52 8.16
C GLY A 207 -5.00 13.96 8.71
N GLY A 208 -6.10 13.38 8.22
CA GLY A 208 -7.47 13.77 8.55
C GLY A 208 -8.04 14.88 7.67
N ALA A 209 -7.30 15.37 6.68
CA ALA A 209 -7.76 16.43 5.79
C ALA A 209 -8.84 15.96 4.79
N VAL A 210 -8.89 14.66 4.48
CA VAL A 210 -9.87 14.06 3.58
C VAL A 210 -10.76 13.11 4.37
N ALA A 211 -12.00 13.53 4.67
CA ALA A 211 -12.94 12.78 5.48
C ALA A 211 -14.39 12.91 4.93
N PRO A 212 -15.25 11.91 5.16
CA PRO A 212 -16.70 12.11 5.14
C PRO A 212 -17.13 13.20 6.13
N GLU A 213 -18.23 13.89 5.83
CA GLU A 213 -18.74 15.01 6.67
C GLU A 213 -19.22 14.55 8.05
N THR A 214 -19.54 13.26 8.21
CA THR A 214 -20.04 12.69 9.45
C THR A 214 -19.23 11.46 9.87
N MET A 215 -19.07 11.29 11.19
CA MET A 215 -18.37 10.15 11.77
C MET A 215 -19.16 9.64 12.99
N PRO A 216 -19.43 8.31 13.09
CA PRO A 216 -20.08 7.76 14.26
C PRO A 216 -19.14 7.83 15.47
N PHE A 217 -19.63 8.24 16.64
CA PHE A 217 -18.83 8.35 17.86
C PHE A 217 -19.29 7.42 18.99
N THR A 218 -20.56 7.02 18.97
CA THR A 218 -21.18 6.15 19.99
C THR A 218 -20.75 4.69 19.81
N ARG A 219 -20.44 3.99 20.91
CA ARG A 219 -20.08 2.56 20.90
C ARG A 219 -21.28 1.68 20.59
N ALA A 220 -21.05 0.47 20.09
CA ALA A 220 -22.11 -0.50 19.84
C ALA A 220 -22.88 -0.85 21.12
N GLY A 221 -22.18 -1.09 22.24
CA GLY A 221 -22.79 -1.43 23.53
C GLY A 221 -23.57 -0.30 24.20
N ASP A 222 -23.35 0.95 23.79
CA ASP A 222 -24.04 2.13 24.36
C ASP A 222 -25.32 2.50 23.58
N ARG A 223 -25.64 1.80 22.48
CA ARG A 223 -26.83 2.06 21.64
C ARG A 223 -28.11 1.37 22.15
N VAL A 224 -28.10 0.85 23.38
CA VAL A 224 -29.22 0.13 24.01
C VAL A 224 -30.14 1.09 24.75
#